data_AF-A0A504YXX6-F1
#
_entry.id   AF-A0A504YXX6-F1
#
_cell.length_a   1.000
_cell.length_b   1.000
_cell.length_c   1.000
_cell.angle_alpha   90.00
_cell.angle_beta   90.00
_cell.angle_gamma   90.00
#
_symmetry.space_group_name_H-M   'P 1'
#
loop_
_entity.id
_entity.type
_entity.pdbx_description
1 polymer ?
#
loop_
_entity_poly.entity_id
_entity_poly.type
_entity_poly.pdbx_seq_one_letter_code
_entity_poly.pdbx_strand_id
1 'polypeptide(L)'
;MWLSTHTHTHTHTHTRFPVHSDGQFVAHPHCQHLLTTLWYDQLPGWRKRHPLTKFLLCFCFIVIMPILAPVYLLHPHGKIGQLMRSPLIKFINHSASFAIFIILLLIASMDSSTQESLRTRSEIRGPDPNKIEIFILWWVIGFVWSEMKQIWEEGFKAYVRQWWNWLDFLMLALYLTTVALRVVAMILRKTAKYGTEPTPRTEWPSADPTLLSEALFSIAHIFSFARIIFLFQVNEHLGPLQISLGNMLIDITKFIFIFLLVISSFACGLHQLYYYYVSKQEDYRPAAFSSLVNSYQTLFWNLFGSSQLSHFEVRSVNSDTGSRQTMPAARNTMIVGEILLLIYHAMAIIVLVNMLIAMMSNSFQTIQVS
;
A
#
# COMPACT_ATOMS: atom_id res chain seq x y z
N MET A 1 -19.56 -4.87 6.72
CA MET A 1 -19.29 -3.43 6.98
C MET A 1 -20.23 -2.50 6.20
N TRP A 2 -20.38 -2.65 4.88
CA TRP A 2 -21.15 -1.73 4.02
C TRP A 2 -22.68 -1.73 4.16
N LEU A 3 -23.26 -2.68 4.91
CA LEU A 3 -24.69 -2.69 5.23
C LEU A 3 -25.06 -1.84 6.46
N SER A 4 -24.08 -1.32 7.21
CA SER A 4 -24.33 -0.63 8.48
C SER A 4 -24.60 0.86 8.35
N THR A 5 -24.20 1.52 7.27
CA THR A 5 -24.13 2.99 7.23
C THR A 5 -25.25 3.69 6.47
N HIS A 6 -26.13 2.99 5.72
CA HIS A 6 -27.09 3.66 4.82
C HIS A 6 -28.58 3.32 4.98
N THR A 7 -28.99 2.70 6.08
CA THR A 7 -30.41 2.50 6.44
C THR A 7 -30.95 3.67 7.29
N HIS A 8 -30.83 4.91 6.80
CA HIS A 8 -31.26 6.08 7.58
C HIS A 8 -32.65 6.64 7.25
N THR A 9 -33.43 6.06 6.33
CA THR A 9 -34.72 6.65 5.93
C THR A 9 -35.89 5.67 5.72
N HIS A 10 -35.91 4.50 6.35
CA HIS A 10 -37.18 3.77 6.54
C HIS A 10 -37.23 3.11 7.92
N THR A 11 -38.30 3.46 8.64
CA THR A 11 -38.68 3.01 9.98
C THR A 11 -38.79 1.48 10.06
N HIS A 12 -37.73 0.82 10.51
CA HIS A 12 -37.80 -0.48 11.18
C HIS A 12 -37.01 -0.38 12.50
N THR A 13 -37.70 0.03 13.55
CA THR A 13 -37.16 0.28 14.90
C THR A 13 -36.81 -0.99 15.68
N HIS A 14 -36.86 -2.19 15.07
CA HIS A 14 -36.52 -3.46 15.70
C HIS A 14 -35.29 -4.19 15.12
N THR A 15 -34.57 -3.60 14.18
CA THR A 15 -33.40 -4.24 13.54
C THR A 15 -32.11 -3.43 13.65
N ARG A 16 -31.91 -2.71 14.75
CA ARG A 16 -30.55 -2.41 15.23
C ARG A 16 -30.06 -3.60 16.06
N PHE A 17 -29.76 -4.71 15.38
CA PHE A 17 -28.97 -5.75 16.04
C PHE A 17 -27.53 -5.23 16.15
N PRO A 18 -26.93 -5.22 17.35
CA PRO A 18 -25.50 -5.01 17.44
C PRO A 18 -24.84 -6.11 16.60
N VAL A 19 -24.05 -5.74 15.60
CA VAL A 19 -23.16 -6.65 14.86
C VAL A 19 -21.98 -7.07 15.77
N HIS A 20 -22.21 -7.10 17.07
CA HIS A 20 -21.34 -7.64 18.09
C HIS A 20 -22.09 -8.85 18.65
N SER A 21 -21.39 -10.00 18.67
CA SER A 21 -21.81 -11.28 19.23
C SER A 21 -22.86 -12.09 18.47
N ASP A 22 -22.62 -12.42 17.19
CA ASP A 22 -22.56 -13.83 16.74
C ASP A 22 -22.49 -13.94 15.21
N GLY A 23 -21.30 -14.21 14.66
CA GLY A 23 -21.12 -14.45 13.22
C GLY A 23 -22.02 -15.56 12.69
N GLN A 24 -22.34 -16.55 13.54
CA GLN A 24 -23.27 -17.65 13.23
C GLN A 24 -24.72 -17.17 13.07
N PHE A 25 -25.18 -16.20 13.87
CA PHE A 25 -26.53 -15.64 13.74
C PHE A 25 -26.70 -14.87 12.42
N VAL A 26 -25.70 -14.07 12.06
CA VAL A 26 -25.72 -13.33 10.78
C VAL A 26 -25.62 -14.29 9.60
N ALA A 27 -24.83 -15.36 9.71
CA ALA A 27 -24.71 -16.39 8.68
C ALA A 27 -25.96 -17.27 8.51
N HIS A 28 -26.94 -17.18 9.41
CA HIS A 28 -28.15 -17.99 9.33
C HIS A 28 -28.89 -17.78 7.99
N PRO A 29 -29.37 -18.85 7.32
CA PRO A 29 -29.96 -18.75 5.98
C PRO A 29 -31.11 -17.76 5.85
N HIS A 30 -31.93 -17.63 6.91
CA HIS A 30 -33.06 -16.69 6.92
C HIS A 30 -32.59 -15.22 6.95
N CYS A 31 -31.56 -14.91 7.75
CA CYS A 31 -30.94 -13.58 7.80
C CYS A 31 -30.29 -13.25 6.45
N GLN A 32 -29.56 -14.20 5.87
CA GLN A 32 -28.92 -14.04 4.55
C GLN A 32 -29.95 -13.84 3.43
N HIS A 33 -31.09 -14.52 3.48
CA HIS A 33 -32.16 -14.33 2.51
C HIS A 33 -32.78 -12.93 2.58
N LEU A 34 -33.02 -12.43 3.80
CA LEU A 34 -33.50 -11.07 4.02
C LEU A 34 -32.51 -10.02 3.50
N LEU A 35 -31.23 -10.16 3.88
CA LEU A 35 -30.15 -9.27 3.40
C LEU A 35 -30.02 -9.28 1.88
N THR A 36 -30.13 -10.46 1.26
CA THR A 36 -30.10 -10.62 -0.20
C THR A 36 -31.28 -9.90 -0.86
N THR A 37 -32.47 -9.98 -0.25
CA THR A 37 -33.67 -9.32 -0.78
C THR A 37 -33.52 -7.80 -0.72
N LEU A 38 -33.01 -7.27 0.40
CA LEU A 38 -32.71 -5.84 0.56
C LEU A 38 -31.61 -5.37 -0.42
N TRP A 39 -30.62 -6.22 -0.70
CA TRP A 39 -29.53 -5.90 -1.63
C TRP A 39 -29.99 -5.73 -3.08
N TYR A 40 -31.02 -6.49 -3.49
CA TYR A 40 -31.56 -6.50 -4.86
C TYR A 40 -32.93 -5.82 -5.00
N ASP A 41 -33.41 -5.11 -3.98
CA ASP A 41 -34.78 -4.59 -3.84
C ASP A 41 -35.27 -3.82 -5.09
N GLN A 42 -34.39 -3.04 -5.73
CA GLN A 42 -34.72 -2.20 -6.90
C GLN A 42 -34.35 -2.83 -8.26
N LEU A 43 -33.96 -4.12 -8.30
CA LEU A 43 -33.47 -4.80 -9.50
C LEU A 43 -34.20 -6.14 -9.71
N PRO A 44 -35.44 -6.12 -10.23
CA PRO A 44 -36.24 -7.32 -10.40
C PRO A 44 -35.56 -8.32 -11.35
N GLY A 45 -35.48 -9.58 -10.90
CA GLY A 45 -34.91 -10.67 -11.68
C GLY A 45 -33.38 -10.68 -11.80
N TRP A 46 -32.65 -9.73 -11.19
CA TRP A 46 -31.19 -9.67 -11.25
C TRP A 46 -30.52 -10.98 -10.83
N ARG A 47 -31.02 -11.61 -9.77
CA ARG A 47 -30.49 -12.86 -9.22
C ARG A 47 -30.39 -13.97 -10.28
N LYS A 48 -31.42 -14.12 -11.12
CA LYS A 48 -31.56 -15.21 -12.09
C LYS A 48 -30.81 -14.99 -13.41
N ARG A 49 -30.20 -13.82 -13.63
CA ARG A 49 -29.50 -13.51 -14.89
C ARG A 49 -28.16 -14.24 -15.00
N HIS A 50 -27.79 -14.59 -16.23
CA HIS A 50 -26.48 -15.17 -16.55
C HIS A 50 -25.34 -14.22 -16.17
N PRO A 51 -24.19 -14.72 -15.67
CA PRO A 51 -23.05 -13.89 -15.29
C PRO A 51 -22.59 -12.89 -16.37
N LEU A 52 -22.57 -13.31 -17.64
CA LEU A 52 -22.21 -12.41 -18.75
C LEU A 52 -23.17 -11.22 -18.89
N THR A 53 -24.48 -11.46 -18.76
CA THR A 53 -25.49 -10.40 -18.82
C THR A 53 -25.36 -9.46 -17.63
N LYS A 54 -25.04 -9.97 -16.43
CA LYS A 54 -24.76 -9.15 -15.25
C LYS A 54 -23.53 -8.26 -15.50
N PHE A 55 -22.45 -8.83 -16.02
CA PHE A 55 -21.23 -8.10 -16.34
C PHE A 55 -21.47 -6.98 -17.36
N LEU A 56 -22.12 -7.28 -18.49
CA LEU A 56 -22.46 -6.28 -19.51
C LEU A 56 -23.33 -5.15 -18.95
N LEU A 57 -24.32 -5.49 -18.12
CA LEU A 57 -25.22 -4.50 -17.55
C LEU A 57 -24.52 -3.63 -16.49
N CYS A 58 -23.65 -4.21 -15.66
CA CYS A 58 -22.77 -3.45 -14.77
C CYS A 58 -21.88 -2.49 -15.55
N PHE A 59 -21.27 -2.95 -16.65
CA PHE A 59 -20.44 -2.10 -17.51
C PHE A 59 -21.25 -0.93 -18.11
N CYS A 60 -22.45 -1.20 -18.64
CA CYS A 60 -23.34 -0.14 -19.12
C CYS A 60 -23.69 0.87 -18.02
N PHE A 61 -23.97 0.43 -16.79
CA PHE A 61 -24.24 1.34 -15.68
C PHE A 61 -23.04 2.23 -15.35
N ILE A 62 -21.82 1.69 -15.38
CA ILE A 62 -20.59 2.45 -15.13
C ILE A 62 -20.41 3.53 -16.20
N VAL A 63 -20.59 3.19 -17.48
CA VAL A 63 -20.45 4.14 -18.59
C VAL A 63 -21.50 5.25 -18.54
N ILE A 64 -22.73 4.94 -18.12
CA ILE A 64 -23.84 5.89 -18.05
C ILE A 64 -23.81 6.70 -16.73
N MET A 65 -22.98 6.32 -15.75
CA MET A 65 -22.88 6.96 -14.43
C MET A 65 -22.66 8.48 -14.46
N PRO A 66 -21.80 9.06 -15.33
CA PRO A 66 -21.61 10.51 -15.41
C PRO A 66 -22.89 11.28 -15.73
N ILE A 67 -23.88 10.63 -16.37
CA ILE A 67 -25.19 11.21 -16.68
C ILE A 67 -26.17 10.96 -15.53
N LEU A 68 -26.13 9.77 -14.91
CA LEU A 68 -27.04 9.41 -13.81
C LEU A 68 -26.80 10.22 -12.54
N ALA A 69 -25.55 10.58 -12.24
CA ALA A 69 -25.21 11.32 -11.03
C ALA A 69 -25.81 12.75 -10.99
N PRO A 70 -25.69 13.59 -12.04
CA PRO A 70 -26.40 14.87 -12.11
C PRO A 70 -27.92 14.72 -12.05
N VAL A 71 -28.49 13.73 -12.75
CA VAL A 71 -29.94 13.47 -12.72
C VAL A 71 -30.40 13.12 -11.30
N TYR A 72 -29.62 12.35 -10.55
CA TYR A 72 -29.90 12.05 -9.15
C TYR A 72 -29.86 13.30 -8.25
N LEU A 73 -28.90 14.21 -8.48
CA LEU A 73 -28.79 15.46 -7.73
C LEU A 73 -29.96 16.40 -8.02
N LEU A 74 -30.42 16.49 -9.28
CA LEU A 74 -31.51 17.37 -9.69
C LEU A 74 -32.90 16.79 -9.37
N HIS A 75 -33.08 15.48 -9.50
CA HIS A 75 -34.36 14.81 -9.30
C HIS A 75 -34.25 13.53 -8.45
N PRO A 76 -34.02 13.68 -7.14
CA PRO A 76 -33.71 12.56 -6.24
C PRO A 76 -34.88 11.61 -5.97
N HIS A 77 -36.11 12.00 -6.27
CA HIS A 77 -37.34 11.23 -6.02
C HIS A 77 -37.83 10.43 -7.24
N GLY A 78 -37.22 10.60 -8.41
CA GLY A 78 -37.62 9.87 -9.62
C GLY A 78 -37.23 8.39 -9.60
N LYS A 79 -37.67 7.64 -10.62
CA LYS A 79 -37.32 6.22 -10.80
C LYS A 79 -35.81 5.98 -10.83
N ILE A 80 -35.06 6.87 -11.48
CA ILE A 80 -33.59 6.83 -11.53
C ILE A 80 -33.00 7.04 -10.13
N GLY A 81 -33.57 7.94 -9.32
CA GLY A 81 -33.12 8.18 -7.95
C GLY A 81 -33.41 7.02 -7.02
N GLN A 82 -34.54 6.32 -7.21
CA GLN A 82 -34.84 5.07 -6.50
C GLN A 82 -33.85 3.95 -6.87
N LEU A 83 -33.54 3.81 -8.17
CA LEU A 83 -32.53 2.85 -8.64
C LEU A 83 -31.14 3.13 -8.06
N MET A 84 -30.69 4.40 -8.07
CA MET A 84 -29.39 4.82 -7.52
C MET A 84 -29.31 4.68 -5.99
N ARG A 85 -30.45 4.61 -5.28
CA ARG A 85 -30.48 4.33 -3.84
C ARG A 85 -30.23 2.85 -3.54
N SER A 86 -30.34 1.96 -4.52
CA SER A 86 -30.07 0.52 -4.38
C SER A 86 -28.67 0.25 -3.84
N PRO A 87 -28.50 -0.62 -2.83
CA PRO A 87 -27.20 -0.96 -2.26
C PRO A 87 -26.21 -1.50 -3.30
N LEU A 88 -26.66 -2.37 -4.21
CA LEU A 88 -25.82 -2.93 -5.28
C LEU A 88 -25.28 -1.83 -6.20
N ILE A 89 -26.13 -0.90 -6.63
CA ILE A 89 -25.73 0.17 -7.56
C ILE A 89 -24.74 1.13 -6.89
N LYS A 90 -24.96 1.47 -5.61
CA LYS A 90 -23.99 2.24 -4.82
C LYS A 90 -22.64 1.53 -4.73
N PHE A 91 -22.64 0.23 -4.45
CA PHE A 91 -21.42 -0.57 -4.38
C PHE A 91 -20.69 -0.61 -5.74
N ILE A 92 -21.39 -0.88 -6.83
CA ILE A 92 -20.82 -0.89 -8.19
C ILE A 92 -20.23 0.48 -8.51
N ASN A 93 -20.96 1.56 -8.26
CA ASN A 93 -20.49 2.91 -8.57
C ASN A 93 -19.27 3.31 -7.73
N HIS A 94 -19.25 2.99 -6.44
CA HIS A 94 -18.08 3.25 -5.59
C HIS A 94 -16.86 2.46 -6.07
N SER A 95 -17.05 1.16 -6.35
CA SER A 95 -15.99 0.28 -6.87
C SER A 95 -15.48 0.74 -8.24
N ALA A 96 -16.38 1.14 -9.13
CA ALA A 96 -16.03 1.63 -10.46
C ALA A 96 -15.32 2.98 -10.41
N SER A 97 -15.76 3.91 -9.55
CA SER A 97 -15.06 5.18 -9.32
C SER A 97 -13.63 4.94 -8.84
N PHE A 98 -13.42 3.97 -7.95
CA PHE A 98 -12.09 3.58 -7.50
C PHE A 98 -11.27 2.92 -8.62
N ALA A 99 -11.87 2.04 -9.43
CA ALA A 99 -11.19 1.43 -10.57
C ALA A 99 -10.76 2.47 -11.63
N ILE A 100 -11.62 3.46 -11.92
CA ILE A 100 -11.29 4.59 -12.81
C ILE A 100 -10.15 5.42 -12.23
N PHE A 101 -10.14 5.67 -10.92
CA PHE A 101 -9.03 6.33 -10.25
C PHE A 101 -7.71 5.57 -10.44
N ILE A 102 -7.70 4.25 -10.28
CA ILE A 102 -6.51 3.42 -10.55
C ILE A 102 -6.08 3.51 -12.03
N ILE A 103 -7.03 3.47 -12.97
CA ILE A 103 -6.74 3.64 -14.40
C ILE A 103 -6.12 5.02 -14.67
N LEU A 104 -6.62 6.08 -14.03
CA LEU A 104 -6.03 7.42 -14.14
C LEU A 104 -4.59 7.46 -13.61
N LEU A 105 -4.31 6.78 -12.50
CA LEU A 105 -2.95 6.67 -11.98
C LEU A 105 -2.04 5.86 -12.93
N LEU A 106 -2.54 4.80 -13.55
CA LEU A 106 -1.82 4.05 -14.58
C LEU A 106 -1.50 4.94 -15.80
N ILE A 107 -2.48 5.71 -16.28
CA ILE A 107 -2.29 6.66 -17.38
C ILE A 107 -1.25 7.72 -16.98
N ALA A 108 -1.28 8.22 -15.75
CA ALA A 108 -0.29 9.17 -15.24
C ALA A 108 1.13 8.57 -15.21
N SER A 109 1.27 7.29 -14.91
CA SER A 109 2.57 6.58 -14.99
C SER A 109 3.03 6.30 -16.42
N MET A 110 2.10 6.15 -17.36
CA MET A 110 2.38 5.87 -18.77
C MET A 110 2.53 7.14 -19.62
N ASP A 111 2.53 8.34 -19.01
CA ASP A 111 2.39 9.63 -19.70
C ASP A 111 3.26 9.68 -20.96
N SER A 112 2.61 9.54 -22.12
CA SER A 112 3.20 9.47 -23.47
C SER A 112 3.64 10.84 -23.98
N SER A 113 3.93 11.75 -23.05
CA SER A 113 4.56 13.03 -23.29
C SER A 113 5.88 12.84 -24.07
N THR A 114 6.07 13.66 -25.11
CA THR A 114 7.29 13.62 -25.95
C THR A 114 8.52 13.78 -25.05
N GLN A 115 9.60 13.02 -25.29
CA GLN A 115 10.80 13.03 -24.44
C GLN A 115 11.34 14.44 -24.13
N GLU A 116 11.18 15.39 -25.05
CA GLU A 116 11.57 16.79 -24.87
C GLU A 116 10.74 17.52 -23.81
N SER A 117 9.43 17.26 -23.74
CA SER A 117 8.55 17.80 -22.70
C SER A 117 8.86 17.22 -21.32
N LEU A 118 9.26 15.94 -21.25
CA LEU A 118 9.73 15.32 -20.03
C LEU A 118 11.05 15.93 -19.55
N ARG A 119 12.01 16.15 -20.47
CA ARG A 119 13.30 16.78 -20.15
C ARG A 119 13.09 18.16 -19.55
N THR A 120 12.33 19.01 -20.25
CA THR A 120 12.05 20.38 -19.80
C THR A 120 11.35 20.39 -18.43
N ARG A 121 10.37 19.50 -18.22
CA ARG A 121 9.65 19.41 -16.94
C ARG A 121 10.52 18.86 -15.81
N SER A 122 11.46 17.97 -16.12
CA SER A 122 12.36 17.34 -15.13
C SER A 122 13.39 18.31 -14.54
N GLU A 123 13.65 19.42 -15.22
CA GLU A 123 14.58 20.48 -14.82
C GLU A 123 13.90 21.63 -14.04
N ILE A 124 12.58 21.57 -13.88
CA ILE A 124 11.80 22.58 -13.17
C ILE A 124 11.41 22.04 -11.79
N ARG A 125 11.85 22.74 -10.73
CA ARG A 125 11.42 22.46 -9.35
C ARG A 125 10.00 23.00 -9.13
N GLY A 126 9.11 22.19 -8.58
CA GLY A 126 7.68 22.54 -8.45
C GLY A 126 6.99 22.81 -9.80
N PRO A 127 6.97 21.84 -10.74
CA PRO A 127 6.32 22.01 -12.03
C PRO A 127 4.81 22.20 -11.88
N ASP A 128 4.20 22.94 -12.81
CA ASP A 128 2.76 23.17 -12.81
C ASP A 128 2.00 21.83 -13.00
N PRO A 129 0.87 21.62 -12.28
CA PRO A 129 0.17 20.35 -12.28
C PRO A 129 -0.35 20.00 -13.68
N ASN A 130 -0.11 18.76 -14.12
CA ASN A 130 -0.60 18.28 -15.40
C ASN A 130 -2.14 18.12 -15.35
N LYS A 131 -2.81 18.12 -16.50
CA LYS A 131 -4.27 17.91 -16.59
C LYS A 131 -4.69 16.61 -15.88
N ILE A 132 -3.91 15.55 -16.05
CA ILE A 132 -4.13 14.24 -15.39
C ILE A 132 -3.99 14.37 -13.86
N GLU A 133 -3.00 15.12 -13.38
CA GLU A 133 -2.79 15.34 -11.94
C GLU A 133 -3.92 16.17 -11.32
N ILE A 134 -4.48 17.12 -12.06
CA ILE A 134 -5.68 17.88 -11.65
C ILE A 134 -6.90 16.94 -11.54
N PHE A 135 -7.07 16.01 -12.49
CA PHE A 135 -8.11 14.99 -12.36
C PHE A 135 -7.88 14.12 -11.13
N ILE A 136 -6.67 13.58 -10.92
CA ILE A 136 -6.34 12.80 -9.72
C ILE A 136 -6.67 13.57 -8.44
N LEU A 137 -6.31 14.86 -8.38
CA LEU A 137 -6.61 15.73 -7.24
C LEU A 137 -8.13 15.83 -6.97
N TRP A 138 -8.94 15.92 -8.02
CA TRP A 138 -10.41 15.93 -7.89
C TRP A 138 -10.93 14.66 -7.20
N TRP A 139 -10.40 13.48 -7.58
CA TRP A 139 -10.74 12.21 -6.92
C TRP A 139 -10.27 12.18 -5.46
N VAL A 140 -9.04 12.62 -5.18
CA VAL A 140 -8.49 12.67 -3.81
C VAL A 140 -9.36 13.51 -2.89
N ILE A 141 -9.83 14.68 -3.35
CA ILE A 141 -10.76 15.52 -2.57
C ILE A 141 -12.06 14.76 -2.26
N GLY A 142 -12.61 14.05 -3.25
CA GLY A 142 -13.80 13.22 -3.06
C GLY A 142 -13.61 12.10 -2.03
N PHE A 143 -12.45 11.41 -2.06
CA PHE A 143 -12.14 10.38 -1.08
C PHE A 143 -11.92 10.93 0.33
N VAL A 144 -11.25 12.08 0.46
CA VAL A 144 -11.10 12.76 1.76
C VAL A 144 -12.46 13.11 2.34
N TRP A 145 -13.35 13.69 1.54
CA TRP A 145 -14.71 13.98 1.98
C TRP A 145 -15.47 12.71 2.40
N SER A 146 -15.35 11.63 1.62
CA SER A 146 -15.98 10.34 1.93
C SER A 146 -15.48 9.75 3.25
N GLU A 147 -14.18 9.75 3.51
CA GLU A 147 -13.60 9.25 4.76
C GLU A 147 -13.98 10.13 5.96
N MET A 148 -13.98 11.46 5.81
CA MET A 148 -14.45 12.37 6.86
C MET A 148 -15.90 12.08 7.24
N LYS A 149 -16.75 11.84 6.25
CA LYS A 149 -18.15 11.47 6.47
C LYS A 149 -18.27 10.12 7.20
N GLN A 150 -17.48 9.12 6.80
CA GLN A 150 -17.47 7.82 7.46
C GLN A 150 -17.06 7.92 8.94
N ILE A 151 -16.00 8.68 9.25
CA ILE A 151 -15.55 8.91 10.63
C ILE A 151 -16.65 9.58 11.47
N TRP A 152 -17.39 10.52 10.87
CA TRP A 152 -18.49 11.21 11.53
C TRP A 152 -19.70 10.30 11.79
N GLU A 153 -20.06 9.45 10.83
CA GLU A 153 -21.24 8.57 10.92
C GLU A 153 -20.99 7.32 11.80
N GLU A 154 -19.83 6.68 11.67
CA GLU A 154 -19.48 5.47 12.44
C GLU A 154 -18.96 5.79 13.85
N GLY A 155 -18.35 6.97 14.01
CA GLY A 155 -17.65 7.39 15.21
C GLY A 155 -16.19 6.92 15.24
N PHE A 156 -15.31 7.78 15.74
CA PHE A 156 -13.85 7.59 15.71
C PHE A 156 -13.38 6.26 16.31
N LYS A 157 -13.94 5.85 17.46
CA LYS A 157 -13.55 4.59 18.14
C LYS A 157 -13.88 3.35 17.32
N ALA A 158 -15.02 3.35 16.62
CA ALA A 158 -15.39 2.24 15.74
C ALA A 158 -14.50 2.21 14.51
N TYR A 159 -14.19 3.39 13.95
CA TYR A 159 -13.33 3.55 12.77
C TYR A 159 -11.92 3.00 12.99
N VAL A 160 -11.23 3.38 14.07
CA VAL A 160 -9.83 2.98 14.32
C VAL A 160 -9.66 1.49 14.66
N ARG A 161 -10.73 0.81 15.09
CA ARG A 161 -10.71 -0.62 15.38
C ARG A 161 -10.70 -1.46 14.11
N GLN A 162 -11.10 -0.89 12.98
CA GLN A 162 -11.07 -1.57 11.69
C GLN A 162 -9.71 -1.36 11.02
N TRP A 163 -8.91 -2.43 10.95
CA TRP A 163 -7.59 -2.46 10.28
C TRP A 163 -7.62 -1.94 8.84
N TRP A 164 -8.71 -2.18 8.16
CA TRP A 164 -8.92 -1.75 6.79
C TRP A 164 -9.05 -0.23 6.62
N ASN A 165 -9.67 0.44 7.59
CA ASN A 165 -9.79 1.89 7.57
C ASN A 165 -8.41 2.55 7.75
N TRP A 166 -7.44 1.86 8.37
CA TRP A 166 -6.05 2.34 8.44
C TRP A 166 -5.37 2.38 7.08
N LEU A 167 -5.65 1.42 6.19
CA LEU A 167 -5.12 1.43 4.83
C LEU A 167 -5.63 2.68 4.08
N ASP A 168 -6.93 2.95 4.20
CA ASP A 168 -7.58 4.08 3.57
C ASP A 168 -7.08 5.42 4.12
N PHE A 169 -6.97 5.52 5.45
CA PHE A 169 -6.39 6.68 6.12
C PHE A 169 -4.93 6.94 5.71
N LEU A 170 -4.09 5.90 5.70
CA LEU A 170 -2.68 6.01 5.31
C LEU A 170 -2.52 6.45 3.86
N MET A 171 -3.28 5.83 2.94
CA MET A 171 -3.29 6.18 1.53
C MET A 171 -3.67 7.66 1.33
N LEU A 172 -4.73 8.14 1.97
CA LEU A 172 -5.15 9.54 1.84
C LEU A 172 -4.19 10.51 2.52
N ALA A 173 -3.59 10.14 3.66
CA ALA A 173 -2.57 10.95 4.31
C ALA A 173 -1.35 11.16 3.39
N LEU A 174 -0.92 10.11 2.68
CA LEU A 174 0.17 10.20 1.70
C LEU A 174 -0.20 11.11 0.51
N TYR A 175 -1.43 11.01 -0.02
CA TYR A 175 -1.91 11.90 -1.07
C TYR A 175 -1.99 13.37 -0.62
N LEU A 176 -2.54 13.63 0.57
CA LEU A 176 -2.62 14.98 1.13
C LEU A 176 -1.22 15.57 1.38
N THR A 177 -0.29 14.77 1.89
CA THR A 177 1.10 15.19 2.10
C THR A 177 1.79 15.49 0.76
N THR A 178 1.55 14.69 -0.27
CA THR A 178 2.05 14.93 -1.63
C THR A 178 1.54 16.28 -2.17
N VAL A 179 0.24 16.53 -2.07
CA VAL A 179 -0.37 17.79 -2.53
C VAL A 179 0.21 18.98 -1.76
N ALA A 180 0.33 18.87 -0.43
CA ALA A 180 0.93 19.92 0.40
C ALA A 180 2.37 20.24 -0.01
N LEU A 181 3.22 19.22 -0.20
CA LEU A 181 4.60 19.40 -0.64
C LEU A 181 4.70 20.01 -2.04
N ARG A 182 3.81 19.62 -2.97
CA ARG A 182 3.76 20.25 -4.30
C ARG A 182 3.34 21.71 -4.25
N VAL A 183 2.38 22.06 -3.39
CA VAL A 183 2.01 23.46 -3.16
C VAL A 183 3.17 24.24 -2.58
N VAL A 184 3.89 23.69 -1.59
CA VAL A 184 5.11 24.30 -1.04
C VAL A 184 6.17 24.50 -2.12
N ALA A 185 6.43 23.48 -2.95
CA ALA A 185 7.37 23.59 -4.07
C ALA A 185 6.97 24.71 -5.05
N MET A 186 5.69 24.78 -5.43
CA MET A 186 5.18 25.86 -6.29
C MET A 186 5.33 27.25 -5.65
N ILE A 187 5.10 27.38 -4.34
CA ILE A 187 5.29 28.66 -3.62
C ILE A 187 6.78 29.05 -3.58
N LEU A 188 7.67 28.11 -3.27
CA LEU A 188 9.12 28.35 -3.24
C LEU A 188 9.66 28.78 -4.62
N ARG A 189 9.13 28.16 -5.68
CA ARG A 189 9.39 28.53 -7.08
C ARG A 189 8.92 29.96 -7.37
N LYS A 190 7.65 30.27 -7.11
CA LYS A 190 7.07 31.61 -7.37
C LYS A 190 7.68 32.73 -6.52
N THR A 191 8.22 32.40 -5.35
CA THR A 191 8.91 33.36 -4.48
C THR A 191 10.41 33.49 -4.79
N ALA A 192 10.88 32.88 -5.90
CA ALA A 192 12.27 32.87 -6.35
C ALA A 192 13.29 32.35 -5.31
N LYS A 193 12.83 31.58 -4.31
CA LYS A 193 13.69 31.01 -3.27
C LYS A 193 14.54 29.84 -3.78
N TYR A 194 14.12 29.22 -4.87
CA TYR A 194 14.92 28.17 -5.52
C TYR A 194 16.12 28.71 -6.31
N GLY A 195 16.19 30.01 -6.60
CA GLY A 195 17.27 30.61 -7.38
C GLY A 195 17.01 30.55 -8.89
N THR A 196 18.05 30.28 -9.69
CA THR A 196 17.99 30.30 -11.15
C THR A 196 17.30 29.06 -11.72
N GLU A 197 16.28 29.27 -12.57
CA GLU A 197 15.57 28.23 -13.33
C GLU A 197 15.95 28.34 -14.83
N PRO A 198 16.07 27.22 -15.58
CA PRO A 198 15.96 25.81 -15.15
C PRO A 198 17.23 25.29 -14.44
N THR A 199 17.08 24.30 -13.55
CA THR A 199 18.21 23.64 -12.84
C THR A 199 18.17 22.13 -13.08
N PRO A 200 19.23 21.49 -13.58
CA PRO A 200 19.22 20.04 -13.82
C PRO A 200 18.96 19.26 -12.52
N ARG A 201 18.19 18.16 -12.62
CA ARG A 201 17.77 17.33 -11.47
C ARG A 201 18.95 16.80 -10.63
N THR A 202 20.13 16.65 -11.24
CA THR A 202 21.36 16.19 -10.57
C THR A 202 21.91 17.19 -9.54
N GLU A 203 21.52 18.46 -9.65
CA GLU A 203 21.98 19.53 -8.75
C GLU A 203 20.95 19.84 -7.65
N TRP A 204 19.82 19.14 -7.62
CA TRP A 204 18.79 19.40 -6.63
C TRP A 204 19.22 18.93 -5.23
N PRO A 205 18.87 19.68 -4.17
CA PRO A 205 19.16 19.24 -2.82
C PRO A 205 18.40 17.95 -2.50
N SER A 206 19.01 17.07 -1.70
CA SER A 206 18.42 15.77 -1.34
C SER A 206 17.07 15.88 -0.61
N ALA A 207 16.83 16.98 0.09
CA ALA A 207 15.59 17.28 0.79
C ALA A 207 14.63 18.20 0.00
N ASP A 208 14.73 18.22 -1.34
CA ASP A 208 13.83 19.04 -2.15
C ASP A 208 12.35 18.58 -2.01
N PRO A 209 11.41 19.50 -1.72
CA PRO A 209 9.99 19.17 -1.61
C PRO A 209 9.40 18.48 -2.84
N THR A 210 9.89 18.77 -4.04
CA THR A 210 9.45 18.12 -5.29
C THR A 210 9.80 16.63 -5.26
N LEU A 211 11.05 16.29 -4.95
CA LEU A 211 11.53 14.90 -4.87
C LEU A 211 10.79 14.10 -3.79
N LEU A 212 10.59 14.70 -2.61
CA LEU A 212 9.86 14.06 -1.53
C LEU A 212 8.38 13.83 -1.92
N SER A 213 7.76 14.80 -2.61
CA SER A 213 6.39 14.64 -3.09
C SER A 213 6.25 13.52 -4.12
N GLU A 214 7.21 13.38 -5.04
CA GLU A 214 7.21 12.29 -6.03
C GLU A 214 7.37 10.92 -5.35
N ALA A 215 8.26 10.82 -4.37
CA ALA A 215 8.45 9.61 -3.58
C ALA A 215 7.16 9.22 -2.83
N LEU A 216 6.55 10.16 -2.09
CA LEU A 216 5.30 9.89 -1.36
C LEU A 216 4.13 9.58 -2.31
N PHE A 217 4.07 10.23 -3.47
CA PHE A 217 3.08 9.94 -4.49
C PHE A 217 3.21 8.49 -5.00
N SER A 218 4.44 8.01 -5.23
CA SER A 218 4.67 6.63 -5.65
C SER A 218 4.23 5.61 -4.58
N ILE A 219 4.46 5.91 -3.30
CA ILE A 219 4.02 5.06 -2.19
C ILE A 219 2.48 5.08 -2.09
N ALA A 220 1.85 6.24 -2.22
CA ALA A 220 0.39 6.38 -2.25
C ALA A 220 -0.24 5.57 -3.39
N HIS A 221 0.41 5.54 -4.55
CA HIS A 221 0.00 4.75 -5.71
C HIS A 221 -0.01 3.25 -5.38
N ILE A 222 1.02 2.73 -4.72
CA ILE A 222 1.08 1.32 -4.28
C ILE A 222 -0.07 0.99 -3.32
N PHE A 223 -0.32 1.84 -2.31
CA PHE A 223 -1.44 1.64 -1.39
C PHE A 223 -2.80 1.71 -2.07
N SER A 224 -2.92 2.52 -3.13
CA SER A 224 -4.15 2.57 -3.94
C SER A 224 -4.40 1.23 -4.63
N PHE A 225 -3.38 0.59 -5.20
CA PHE A 225 -3.53 -0.76 -5.74
C PHE A 225 -3.86 -1.80 -4.65
N ALA A 226 -3.22 -1.70 -3.48
CA ALA A 226 -3.50 -2.60 -2.37
C ALA A 226 -4.98 -2.53 -1.92
N ARG A 227 -5.62 -1.36 -2.04
CA ARG A 227 -7.06 -1.18 -1.76
C ARG A 227 -7.97 -2.01 -2.70
N ILE A 228 -7.50 -2.52 -3.85
CA ILE A 228 -8.32 -3.40 -4.70
C ILE A 228 -8.67 -4.72 -3.98
N ILE A 229 -7.82 -5.19 -3.06
CA ILE A 229 -8.05 -6.41 -2.29
C ILE A 229 -9.39 -6.35 -1.55
N PHE A 230 -9.88 -5.15 -1.20
CA PHE A 230 -11.21 -4.95 -0.60
C PHE A 230 -12.38 -5.39 -1.46
N LEU A 231 -12.24 -5.38 -2.77
CA LEU A 231 -13.32 -5.79 -3.67
C LEU A 231 -13.48 -7.30 -3.69
N PHE A 232 -12.46 -8.06 -3.27
CA PHE A 232 -12.52 -9.52 -3.22
C PHE A 232 -13.53 -10.03 -2.18
N GLN A 233 -13.81 -9.25 -1.12
CA GLN A 233 -14.75 -9.63 -0.06
C GLN A 233 -16.18 -9.84 -0.55
N VAL A 234 -16.54 -9.29 -1.71
CA VAL A 234 -17.88 -9.39 -2.30
C VAL A 234 -18.01 -10.58 -3.23
N ASN A 235 -16.88 -11.14 -3.69
CA ASN A 235 -16.88 -12.32 -4.55
C ASN A 235 -17.06 -13.58 -3.70
N GLU A 236 -17.95 -14.47 -4.11
CA GLU A 236 -18.28 -15.71 -3.39
C GLU A 236 -17.08 -16.66 -3.23
N HIS A 237 -16.13 -16.63 -4.17
CA HIS A 237 -14.93 -17.47 -4.16
C HIS A 237 -13.73 -16.75 -3.54
N LEU A 238 -13.52 -15.46 -3.84
CA LEU A 238 -12.34 -14.73 -3.36
C LEU A 238 -12.50 -14.18 -1.94
N GLY A 239 -13.73 -13.97 -1.46
CA GLY A 239 -14.00 -13.41 -0.14
C GLY A 239 -13.48 -14.29 1.01
N PRO A 240 -13.83 -15.60 1.06
CA PRO A 240 -13.28 -16.51 2.06
C PRO A 240 -11.74 -16.59 2.03
N LEU A 241 -11.16 -16.59 0.82
CA LEU A 241 -9.70 -16.61 0.64
C LEU A 241 -9.04 -15.35 1.21
N GLN A 242 -9.64 -14.17 0.98
CA GLN A 242 -9.16 -12.92 1.56
C GLN A 242 -9.23 -12.92 3.10
N ILE A 243 -10.32 -13.43 3.68
CA ILE A 243 -10.47 -13.50 5.14
C ILE A 243 -9.40 -14.43 5.74
N SER A 244 -9.18 -15.59 5.11
CA SER A 244 -8.11 -16.52 5.50
C SER A 244 -6.72 -15.85 5.42
N LEU A 245 -6.44 -15.12 4.34
CA LEU A 245 -5.20 -14.35 4.19
C LEU A 245 -5.02 -13.32 5.31
N GLY A 246 -6.07 -12.59 5.67
CA GLY A 246 -6.04 -11.62 6.77
C GLY A 246 -5.69 -12.26 8.11
N ASN A 247 -6.25 -13.44 8.41
CA ASN A 247 -5.93 -14.18 9.63
C ASN A 247 -4.49 -14.70 9.62
N MET A 248 -4.01 -15.21 8.48
CA MET A 248 -2.61 -15.63 8.33
C MET A 248 -1.62 -14.48 8.53
N LEU A 249 -1.93 -13.26 8.10
CA LEU A 249 -1.08 -12.08 8.32
C LEU A 249 -0.82 -11.78 9.80
N ILE A 250 -1.78 -12.06 10.68
CA ILE A 250 -1.61 -11.89 12.13
C ILE A 250 -0.57 -12.87 12.66
N ASP A 251 -0.59 -14.11 12.19
CA ASP A 251 0.41 -15.11 12.57
C ASP A 251 1.78 -14.77 11.98
N ILE A 252 1.85 -14.37 10.71
CA ILE A 252 3.07 -13.89 10.06
C ILE A 252 3.72 -12.75 10.84
N THR A 253 2.94 -11.79 11.33
CA THR A 253 3.45 -10.64 12.09
C THR A 253 4.18 -11.07 13.35
N LYS A 254 3.72 -12.13 14.04
CA LYS A 254 4.42 -12.68 15.22
C LYS A 254 5.79 -13.24 14.85
N PHE A 255 5.89 -13.97 13.73
CA PHE A 255 7.17 -14.51 13.24
C PHE A 255 8.11 -13.42 12.72
N ILE A 256 7.59 -12.38 12.06
CA ILE A 256 8.36 -11.21 11.63
C ILE A 256 9.03 -10.54 12.85
N PHE A 257 8.35 -10.45 13.99
CA PHE A 257 8.96 -9.89 15.20
C PHE A 257 10.18 -10.69 15.68
N ILE A 258 10.07 -12.03 15.70
CA ILE A 258 11.21 -12.91 16.05
C ILE A 258 12.35 -12.74 15.03
N PHE A 259 12.01 -12.70 13.74
CA PHE A 259 12.99 -12.49 12.66
C PHE A 259 13.71 -11.14 12.79
N LEU A 260 12.99 -10.06 13.14
CA LEU A 260 13.56 -8.72 13.37
C LEU A 260 14.53 -8.69 14.56
N LEU A 261 14.29 -9.48 15.61
CA LEU A 261 15.24 -9.62 16.71
C LEU A 261 16.52 -10.33 16.28
N VAL A 262 16.39 -11.41 15.50
CA VAL A 262 17.54 -12.15 14.95
C VAL A 262 18.39 -11.23 14.06
N ILE A 263 17.80 -10.61 13.03
CA ILE A 263 18.54 -9.73 12.11
C ILE A 263 19.17 -8.55 12.86
N SER A 264 18.52 -7.99 13.88
CA SER A 264 19.08 -6.90 14.68
C SER A 264 20.30 -7.32 15.48
N SER A 265 20.26 -8.50 16.11
CA SER A 265 21.39 -9.05 16.86
C SER A 265 22.62 -9.24 15.96
N PHE A 266 22.42 -9.85 14.78
CA PHE A 266 23.51 -10.06 13.82
C PHE A 266 23.99 -8.76 13.16
N ALA A 267 23.09 -7.81 12.85
CA ALA A 267 23.46 -6.51 12.29
C ALA A 267 24.37 -5.74 13.25
N CYS A 268 24.00 -5.69 14.54
CA CYS A 268 24.81 -5.05 15.56
C CYS A 268 26.14 -5.79 15.77
N GLY A 269 26.13 -7.12 15.84
CA GLY A 269 27.33 -7.94 16.04
C GLY A 269 28.34 -7.80 14.90
N LEU A 270 27.90 -7.86 13.64
CA LEU A 270 28.75 -7.70 12.46
C LEU A 270 29.24 -6.26 12.31
N HIS A 271 28.39 -5.26 12.56
CA HIS A 271 28.82 -3.86 12.57
C HIS A 271 29.92 -3.63 13.62
N GLN A 272 29.75 -4.18 14.82
CA GLN A 272 30.73 -4.08 15.90
C GLN A 272 32.05 -4.80 15.59
N LEU A 273 31.98 -5.97 14.95
CA LEU A 273 33.16 -6.73 14.51
C LEU A 273 34.04 -5.92 13.57
N TYR A 274 33.41 -5.18 12.64
CA TYR A 274 34.13 -4.37 11.66
C TYR A 274 34.34 -2.91 12.09
N TYR A 275 33.83 -2.48 13.25
CA TYR A 275 33.81 -1.07 13.66
C TYR A 275 35.21 -0.40 13.65
N TYR A 276 36.25 -1.14 14.07
CA TYR A 276 37.60 -0.62 14.24
C TYR A 276 38.44 -0.53 12.96
N TYR A 277 37.93 -0.96 11.80
CA TYR A 277 38.66 -0.88 10.53
C TYR A 277 38.56 0.50 9.86
N VAL A 278 38.62 1.56 10.65
CA VAL A 278 38.61 2.96 10.18
C VAL A 278 39.90 3.65 10.58
N SER A 279 40.55 4.31 9.63
CA SER A 279 41.71 5.16 9.87
C SER A 279 41.37 6.62 9.55
N LYS A 280 42.21 7.56 9.99
CA LYS A 280 42.08 9.00 9.68
C LYS A 280 42.18 9.29 8.19
N GLN A 281 42.79 8.40 7.41
CA GLN A 281 43.07 8.58 5.99
C GLN A 281 42.17 7.73 5.10
N GLU A 282 41.75 6.54 5.54
CA GLU A 282 40.95 5.61 4.74
C GLU A 282 39.99 4.76 5.59
N ASP A 283 38.86 4.37 4.99
CA ASP A 283 37.91 3.40 5.54
C ASP A 283 38.19 2.02 4.95
N TYR A 284 38.67 1.11 5.79
CA TYR A 284 38.99 -0.27 5.42
C TYR A 284 37.83 -1.24 5.65
N ARG A 285 36.71 -0.77 6.21
CA ARG A 285 35.56 -1.61 6.51
C ARG A 285 34.96 -2.20 5.23
N PRO A 286 34.39 -3.41 5.32
CA PRO A 286 33.55 -3.92 4.25
C PRO A 286 32.36 -2.96 4.05
N ALA A 287 32.07 -2.60 2.80
CA ALA A 287 30.99 -1.66 2.49
C ALA A 287 29.65 -2.10 3.10
N ALA A 288 29.42 -3.42 3.15
CA ALA A 288 28.29 -4.08 3.78
C ALA A 288 28.07 -3.71 5.26
N PHE A 289 29.15 -3.54 6.04
CA PHE A 289 29.07 -3.39 7.50
C PHE A 289 29.64 -2.04 7.99
N SER A 290 29.90 -1.12 7.08
CA SER A 290 30.38 0.24 7.34
C SER A 290 29.47 1.05 8.26
N SER A 291 28.16 0.82 8.18
CA SER A 291 27.15 1.43 9.05
C SER A 291 26.13 0.41 9.50
N LEU A 292 25.42 0.70 10.60
CA LEU A 292 24.35 -0.16 11.08
C LEU A 292 23.24 -0.32 10.03
N VAL A 293 22.86 0.77 9.34
CA VAL A 293 21.85 0.75 8.27
C VAL A 293 22.29 -0.13 7.10
N ASN A 294 23.54 -0.01 6.66
CA ASN A 294 24.09 -0.85 5.59
C ASN A 294 24.14 -2.33 6.02
N SER A 295 24.40 -2.58 7.31
CA SER A 295 24.41 -3.93 7.87
C SER A 295 23.02 -4.58 7.80
N TYR A 296 21.96 -3.84 8.19
CA TYR A 296 20.58 -4.29 8.05
C TYR A 296 20.21 -4.55 6.58
N GLN A 297 20.53 -3.63 5.67
CA GLN A 297 20.26 -3.80 4.24
C GLN A 297 20.97 -5.02 3.67
N THR A 298 22.25 -5.21 4.01
CA THR A 298 23.02 -6.36 3.53
C THR A 298 22.45 -7.67 4.05
N LEU A 299 22.16 -7.78 5.35
CA LEU A 299 21.58 -9.00 5.91
C LEU A 299 20.19 -9.30 5.33
N PHE A 300 19.39 -8.27 5.05
CA PHE A 300 18.09 -8.42 4.38
C PHE A 300 18.25 -8.97 2.96
N TRP A 301 19.12 -8.39 2.13
CA TRP A 301 19.32 -8.85 0.75
C TRP A 301 19.98 -10.23 0.68
N ASN A 302 20.84 -10.53 1.64
CA ASN A 302 21.43 -11.86 1.79
C ASN A 302 20.34 -12.93 1.95
N LEU A 303 19.24 -12.66 2.65
CA LEU A 303 18.12 -13.61 2.78
C LEU A 303 17.61 -14.15 1.44
N PHE A 304 17.63 -13.30 0.41
CA PHE A 304 17.16 -13.63 -0.94
C PHE A 304 18.26 -14.14 -1.86
N GLY A 305 19.45 -14.44 -1.32
CA GLY A 305 20.61 -14.90 -2.09
C GLY A 305 21.31 -13.82 -2.91
N SER A 306 20.96 -12.54 -2.73
CA SER A 306 21.60 -11.41 -3.41
C SER A 306 22.83 -10.92 -2.63
N SER A 307 23.82 -11.81 -2.46
CA SER A 307 25.08 -11.49 -1.77
C SER A 307 26.23 -11.31 -2.77
N GLN A 308 26.88 -10.15 -2.78
CA GLN A 308 28.13 -9.97 -3.51
C GLN A 308 29.31 -10.33 -2.59
N LEU A 309 30.03 -11.42 -2.86
CA LEU A 309 31.12 -11.90 -2.02
C LEU A 309 32.21 -10.84 -1.78
N SER A 310 32.44 -9.94 -2.74
CA SER A 310 33.44 -8.87 -2.67
C SER A 310 33.10 -7.75 -1.66
N HIS A 311 31.89 -7.74 -1.09
CA HIS A 311 31.45 -6.73 -0.13
C HIS A 311 31.78 -7.06 1.32
N PHE A 312 32.31 -8.26 1.59
CA PHE A 312 32.62 -8.75 2.95
C PHE A 312 34.12 -8.68 3.28
N GLU A 313 34.97 -8.44 2.29
CA GLU A 313 36.41 -8.36 2.48
C GLU A 313 36.87 -7.02 3.06
N VAL A 314 37.77 -7.09 4.04
CA VAL A 314 38.51 -5.93 4.55
C VAL A 314 39.66 -5.66 3.59
N ARG A 315 39.59 -4.52 2.87
CA ARG A 315 40.56 -4.17 1.83
C ARG A 315 41.30 -2.89 2.19
N SER A 316 42.63 -2.93 2.12
CA SER A 316 43.52 -1.77 2.26
C SER A 316 44.01 -1.31 0.90
N VAL A 317 44.17 0.00 0.71
CA VAL A 317 44.81 0.53 -0.50
C VAL A 317 46.32 0.33 -0.37
N ASN A 318 46.93 -0.36 -1.32
CA ASN A 318 48.38 -0.51 -1.36
C ASN A 318 49.01 0.81 -1.83
N SER A 319 49.91 1.37 -1.03
CA SER A 319 50.58 2.65 -1.29
C SER A 319 51.39 2.67 -2.59
N ASP A 320 51.87 1.51 -3.06
CA ASP A 320 52.72 1.41 -4.24
C ASP A 320 51.94 1.24 -5.56
N THR A 321 50.74 0.63 -5.51
CA THR A 321 49.96 0.28 -6.72
C THR A 321 48.60 0.97 -6.81
N GLY A 322 48.16 1.66 -5.76
CA GLY A 322 46.83 2.27 -5.66
C GLY A 322 45.67 1.26 -5.70
N SER A 323 45.98 -0.05 -5.72
CA SER A 323 44.98 -1.12 -5.81
C SER A 323 44.52 -1.57 -4.42
N ARG A 324 43.22 -1.84 -4.28
CA ARG A 324 42.62 -2.38 -3.06
C ARG A 324 42.97 -3.86 -2.94
N GLN A 325 43.78 -4.22 -1.95
CA GLN A 325 44.16 -5.61 -1.66
C GLN A 325 43.61 -6.05 -0.31
N THR A 326 43.30 -7.33 -0.17
CA THR A 326 42.78 -7.92 1.06
C THR A 326 43.80 -7.83 2.19
N MET A 327 43.41 -7.30 3.35
CA MET A 327 44.34 -7.08 4.46
C MET A 327 44.63 -8.41 5.19
N PRO A 328 45.89 -8.91 5.21
CA PRO A 328 46.20 -10.20 5.84
C PRO A 328 45.99 -10.19 7.37
N ALA A 329 46.15 -9.03 8.02
CA ALA A 329 45.93 -8.87 9.46
C ALA A 329 44.46 -9.05 9.87
N ALA A 330 43.51 -8.79 8.96
CA ALA A 330 42.08 -8.99 9.20
C ALA A 330 41.62 -10.42 8.90
N ARG A 331 42.52 -11.37 8.62
CA ARG A 331 42.13 -12.73 8.25
C ARG A 331 41.23 -13.39 9.30
N ASN A 332 41.58 -13.28 10.58
CA ASN A 332 40.82 -13.90 11.65
C ASN A 332 39.43 -13.26 11.81
N THR A 333 39.33 -11.93 11.68
CA THR A 333 38.04 -11.23 11.79
C THR A 333 37.14 -11.50 10.59
N MET A 334 37.71 -11.60 9.39
CA MET A 334 36.97 -12.00 8.19
C MET A 334 36.39 -13.41 8.35
N ILE A 335 37.18 -14.38 8.84
CA ILE A 335 36.70 -15.74 9.14
C ILE A 335 35.56 -15.70 10.17
N VAL A 336 35.70 -14.93 11.27
CA VAL A 336 34.63 -14.79 12.26
C VAL A 336 33.38 -14.16 11.63
N GLY A 337 33.54 -13.15 10.78
CA GLY A 337 32.43 -12.52 10.06
C GLY A 337 31.70 -13.48 9.13
N GLU A 338 32.44 -14.32 8.39
CA GLU A 338 31.88 -15.37 7.52
C GLU A 338 31.11 -16.42 8.33
N ILE A 339 31.67 -16.86 9.47
CA ILE A 339 31.00 -17.82 10.35
C ILE A 339 29.70 -17.21 10.92
N LEU A 340 29.73 -15.96 11.38
CA LEU A 340 28.54 -15.27 11.88
C LEU A 340 27.48 -15.13 10.78
N LEU A 341 27.89 -14.86 9.54
CA LEU A 341 26.98 -14.78 8.41
C LEU A 341 26.36 -16.15 8.08
N LEU A 342 27.14 -17.23 8.16
CA LEU A 342 26.65 -18.60 7.97
C LEU A 342 25.61 -18.97 9.04
N ILE A 343 25.88 -18.63 10.31
CA ILE A 343 24.96 -18.87 11.42
C ILE A 343 23.68 -18.04 11.23
N TYR A 344 23.81 -16.77 10.84
CA TYR A 344 22.66 -15.92 10.50
C TYR A 344 21.78 -16.58 9.43
N HIS A 345 22.38 -17.06 8.34
CA HIS A 345 21.63 -17.72 7.26
C HIS A 345 20.91 -18.98 7.74
N ALA A 346 21.59 -19.85 8.49
CA ALA A 346 20.97 -21.05 9.04
C ALA A 346 19.78 -20.70 9.95
N MET A 347 19.95 -19.73 10.86
CA MET A 347 18.89 -19.26 11.76
C MET A 347 17.72 -18.64 10.98
N ALA A 348 18.01 -17.80 9.98
CA ALA A 348 16.99 -17.18 9.14
C ALA A 348 16.16 -18.22 8.39
N ILE A 349 16.80 -19.24 7.81
CA ILE A 349 16.11 -20.34 7.12
C ILE A 349 15.24 -21.13 8.09
N ILE A 350 15.75 -21.46 9.29
CA ILE A 350 14.97 -22.18 10.32
C ILE A 350 13.71 -21.38 10.69
N VAL A 351 13.84 -20.06 10.92
CA VAL A 351 12.70 -19.20 11.26
C VAL A 351 11.69 -19.13 10.10
N LEU A 352 12.15 -18.98 8.87
CA LEU A 352 11.28 -18.95 7.67
C LEU A 352 10.55 -20.28 7.45
N VAL A 353 11.24 -21.41 7.61
CA VAL A 353 10.64 -22.75 7.46
C VAL A 353 9.59 -22.98 8.56
N ASN A 354 9.88 -22.61 9.80
CA ASN A 354 8.93 -22.73 10.90
C ASN A 354 7.69 -21.85 10.70
N MET A 355 7.87 -20.64 10.15
CA MET A 355 6.75 -19.78 9.74
C MET A 355 5.90 -20.44 8.65
N LEU A 356 6.54 -21.02 7.61
CA LEU A 356 5.83 -21.70 6.52
C LEU A 356 5.01 -22.90 7.02
N ILE A 357 5.59 -23.74 7.88
CA ILE A 357 4.91 -24.90 8.48
C ILE A 357 3.69 -24.45 9.29
N ALA A 358 3.85 -23.42 10.13
CA ALA A 358 2.76 -22.89 10.95
C ALA A 358 1.60 -22.35 10.09
N MET A 359 1.91 -21.59 9.02
CA MET A 359 0.89 -21.07 8.10
C MET A 359 0.14 -22.19 7.37
N MET A 360 0.86 -23.17 6.83
CA MET A 360 0.25 -24.31 6.12
C MET A 360 -0.61 -25.16 7.04
N SER A 361 -0.19 -25.36 8.30
CA SER A 361 -0.94 -26.14 9.30
C SER A 361 -2.26 -25.46 9.69
N ASN A 362 -2.25 -24.16 9.97
CA ASN A 362 -3.47 -23.39 10.28
C ASN A 362 -4.42 -23.32 9.09
N SER A 363 -3.89 -23.15 7.87
CA SER A 363 -4.68 -23.18 6.64
C SER A 363 -5.36 -24.55 6.45
N PHE A 364 -4.64 -25.64 6.70
CA PHE A 364 -5.17 -27.00 6.55
C PHE A 364 -6.29 -27.31 7.56
N GLN A 365 -6.11 -26.92 8.83
CA GLN A 365 -7.14 -27.10 9.87
C GLN A 365 -8.42 -26.31 9.57
N THR A 366 -8.29 -25.10 9.00
CA THR A 366 -9.46 -24.29 8.63
C THR A 366 -10.26 -24.93 7.50
N ILE A 367 -9.59 -25.52 6.50
CA ILE A 367 -10.23 -26.21 5.37
C ILE A 367 -10.93 -27.52 5.82
N GLN A 368 -10.41 -28.21 6.83
CA GLN A 368 -11.03 -29.44 7.33
C GLN A 368 -12.31 -29.21 8.13
N VAL A 369 -12.53 -28.00 8.65
CA VAL A 369 -13.68 -27.64 9.48
C VAL A 369 -14.77 -26.91 8.68
N SER A 370 -14.43 -26.38 7.49
CA SER A 370 -15.37 -25.82 6.50
C SER A 370 -15.92 -26.88 5.57
#